data_AF-A0A3D0FPI0-F1
#
_entry.id   AF-A0A3D0FPI0-F1
#
_cell.length_a   1.000
_cell.length_b   1.000
_cell.length_c   1.000
_cell.angle_alpha   90.00
_cell.angle_beta   90.00
_cell.angle_gamma   90.00
#
_symmetry.space_group_name_H-M   'P 1'
#
loop_
_entity.id
_entity.type
_entity.pdbx_description
1 polymer ?
#
loop_
_entity_poly.entity_id
_entity_poly.type
_entity_poly.pdbx_seq_one_letter_code
_entity_poly.pdbx_strand_id
1 'polypeptide(L)'
;MKTWLYISHEYRFRVNSVSYWFITALIPLLLLCCQRFLTSGAIGIFSDEIAVLGEEQASYGGMITVVAMLLYMLVFFYGIQVMRSVSVLRNERVVELLLQSLSPARILLGQIAAIAMAAATQVAIWIAALAPFTTFPVQHVLPLTVWLAAGYLFYSALFALAGVHISQENASQALSLVITLLSLFALYAATFAIHVPQHWFSDICLYLPLTAPLIFGARAAEVPWYTEVLAWTITMTTALLVIYIACRYFKRHCL
;
A
#
# COMPACT_ATOMS: atom_id res chain seq x y z
N MET A 1 -11.91 -19.70 16.81
CA MET A 1 -13.08 -19.87 15.92
C MET A 1 -13.82 -18.55 15.64
N LYS A 2 -14.21 -17.77 16.66
CA LYS A 2 -15.00 -16.53 16.47
C LYS A 2 -14.32 -15.44 15.63
N THR A 3 -13.00 -15.22 15.78
CA THR A 3 -12.24 -14.21 15.01
C THR A 3 -12.15 -14.54 13.52
N TRP A 4 -11.93 -15.81 13.19
CA TRP A 4 -11.85 -16.24 11.79
C TRP A 4 -13.18 -16.11 11.06
N LEU A 5 -14.29 -16.46 11.73
CA LEU A 5 -15.63 -16.28 11.17
C LEU A 5 -15.90 -14.81 10.83
N TYR A 6 -15.57 -13.90 11.75
CA TYR A 6 -15.66 -12.46 11.52
C TYR A 6 -14.87 -12.01 10.29
N ILE A 7 -13.59 -12.38 10.22
CA ILE A 7 -12.69 -12.03 9.11
C ILE A 7 -13.23 -12.56 7.77
N SER A 8 -13.69 -13.82 7.76
CA SER A 8 -14.20 -14.47 6.54
C SER A 8 -15.51 -13.85 6.05
N HIS A 9 -16.38 -13.41 6.97
CA HIS A 9 -17.61 -12.72 6.64
C HIS A 9 -17.32 -11.35 6.00
N GLU A 10 -16.45 -10.57 6.63
CA GLU A 10 -16.03 -9.25 6.15
C GLU A 10 -15.35 -9.33 4.77
N TYR A 11 -14.50 -10.33 4.56
CA TYR A 11 -13.88 -10.60 3.27
C TYR A 11 -14.92 -10.91 2.18
N ARG A 12 -15.86 -11.83 2.45
CA ARG A 12 -16.91 -12.20 1.48
C ARG A 12 -17.81 -11.03 1.13
N PHE A 13 -18.16 -10.20 2.11
CA PHE A 13 -18.94 -8.99 1.90
C PHE A 13 -18.29 -8.06 0.87
N ARG A 14 -16.96 -7.89 0.93
CA ARG A 14 -16.22 -7.03 -0.01
C ARG A 14 -16.08 -7.66 -1.38
N VAL A 15 -15.69 -8.93 -1.45
CA VAL A 15 -15.52 -9.64 -2.73
C VAL A 15 -16.82 -9.79 -3.50
N ASN A 16 -17.96 -9.89 -2.81
CA ASN A 16 -19.27 -9.95 -3.48
C ASN A 16 -19.77 -8.58 -3.97
N SER A 17 -19.07 -7.49 -3.67
CA SER A 17 -19.46 -6.16 -4.15
C SER A 17 -19.10 -5.95 -5.62
N VAL A 18 -20.00 -5.35 -6.39
CA VAL A 18 -19.76 -5.03 -7.81
C VAL A 18 -18.58 -4.06 -7.96
N SER A 19 -18.47 -3.10 -7.04
CA SER A 19 -17.38 -2.12 -7.02
C SER A 19 -16.01 -2.78 -6.93
N TYR A 20 -15.88 -3.85 -6.13
CA TYR A 20 -14.64 -4.61 -6.02
C TYR A 20 -14.19 -5.16 -7.37
N TRP A 21 -15.06 -5.87 -8.08
CA TRP A 21 -14.73 -6.48 -9.38
C TRP A 21 -14.49 -5.45 -10.48
N PHE A 22 -15.24 -4.36 -10.49
CA PHE A 22 -15.02 -3.26 -11.42
C PHE A 22 -13.59 -2.70 -11.29
N ILE A 23 -13.13 -2.49 -10.06
CA ILE A 23 -11.79 -1.96 -9.77
C ILE A 23 -10.71 -2.99 -10.09
N THR A 24 -10.95 -4.27 -9.76
CA THR A 24 -10.03 -5.36 -10.12
C THR A 24 -9.77 -5.42 -11.62
N ALA A 25 -10.79 -5.21 -12.45
CA ALA A 25 -10.67 -5.27 -13.91
C ALA A 25 -10.10 -3.99 -14.52
N LEU A 26 -10.47 -2.81 -14.01
CA LEU A 26 -10.06 -1.52 -14.57
C LEU A 26 -8.59 -1.19 -14.31
N ILE A 27 -8.07 -1.51 -13.12
CA ILE A 27 -6.71 -1.10 -12.71
C ILE A 27 -5.61 -1.69 -13.60
N PRO A 28 -5.59 -3.00 -13.93
CA PRO A 28 -4.58 -3.55 -14.84
C PRO A 28 -4.58 -2.91 -16.22
N LEU A 29 -5.77 -2.59 -16.75
CA LEU A 29 -5.91 -1.90 -18.03
C LEU A 29 -5.30 -0.51 -17.97
N LEU A 30 -5.58 0.25 -16.91
CA LEU A 30 -4.99 1.56 -16.69
C LEU A 30 -3.46 1.48 -16.52
N LEU A 31 -2.95 0.49 -15.79
CA LEU A 31 -1.50 0.30 -15.62
C LEU A 31 -0.81 -0.08 -16.93
N LEU A 32 -1.40 -0.96 -17.74
CA LEU A 32 -0.86 -1.29 -19.07
C LEU A 32 -0.87 -0.08 -20.01
N CYS A 33 -1.96 0.70 -20.01
CA CYS A 33 -2.03 1.94 -20.78
C CYS A 33 -0.98 2.95 -20.31
N CYS A 34 -0.79 3.10 -19.00
CA CYS A 34 0.20 3.98 -18.41
C CYS A 34 1.63 3.53 -18.73
N GLN A 35 1.93 2.23 -18.61
CA GLN A 35 3.21 1.65 -19.00
C GLN A 35 3.51 1.95 -20.47
N ARG A 36 2.58 1.64 -21.36
CA ARG A 36 2.74 1.90 -22.79
C ARG A 36 2.95 3.37 -23.09
N PHE A 37 2.20 4.26 -22.42
CA PHE A 37 2.34 5.71 -22.57
C PHE A 37 3.70 6.23 -22.07
N LEU A 38 4.18 5.76 -20.92
CA LEU A 38 5.48 6.14 -20.39
C LEU A 38 6.63 5.63 -21.29
N THR A 39 6.54 4.38 -21.76
CA THR A 39 7.54 3.82 -22.67
C THR A 39 7.50 4.45 -24.06
N SER A 40 6.32 4.78 -24.60
CA SER A 40 6.19 5.41 -25.92
C SER A 40 6.49 6.92 -25.89
N GLY A 41 6.18 7.59 -24.77
CA GLY A 41 6.51 9.00 -24.54
C GLY A 41 8.02 9.23 -24.37
N ALA A 42 8.74 8.28 -23.77
CA ALA A 42 10.20 8.28 -23.70
C ALA A 42 10.83 8.28 -25.11
N ILE A 43 10.29 7.44 -26.02
CA ILE A 43 10.79 7.30 -27.40
C ILE A 43 10.57 8.59 -28.23
N GLY A 44 9.55 9.39 -27.92
CA GLY A 44 9.19 10.59 -28.70
C GLY A 44 9.90 11.89 -28.30
N ILE A 45 10.37 12.02 -27.05
CA ILE A 45 10.94 13.28 -26.54
C ILE A 45 12.44 13.17 -26.25
N PHE A 46 12.94 11.97 -25.90
CA PHE A 46 14.32 11.74 -25.46
C PHE A 46 15.12 10.81 -26.38
N SER A 47 14.81 10.83 -27.68
CA SER A 47 15.49 9.99 -28.70
C SER A 47 17.02 10.07 -28.63
N ASP A 48 17.59 11.23 -28.26
CA ASP A 48 19.04 11.41 -28.11
C ASP A 48 19.59 10.97 -26.73
N GLU A 49 18.79 10.99 -25.66
CA GLU A 49 19.23 10.65 -24.29
C GLU A 49 19.09 9.13 -24.00
N ILE A 50 18.13 8.46 -24.64
CA ILE A 50 17.97 6.99 -24.59
C ILE A 50 19.13 6.27 -25.30
N ALA A 51 19.71 6.88 -26.34
CA ALA A 51 20.91 6.36 -27.00
C ALA A 51 22.13 6.32 -26.07
N VAL A 52 22.16 7.16 -25.03
CA VAL A 52 23.24 7.24 -24.02
C VAL A 52 22.99 6.30 -22.83
N LEU A 53 21.72 6.06 -22.45
CA LEU A 53 21.37 5.24 -21.28
C LEU A 53 21.13 3.75 -21.58
N GLY A 54 21.12 3.33 -22.84
CA GLY A 54 20.86 1.94 -23.23
C GLY A 54 19.38 1.55 -23.05
N GLU A 55 18.79 0.96 -24.09
CA GLU A 55 17.36 0.62 -24.13
C GLU A 55 16.91 -0.28 -22.96
N GLU A 56 17.83 -1.11 -22.43
CA GLU A 56 17.52 -2.01 -21.31
C GLU A 56 17.27 -1.24 -20.00
N GLN A 57 18.12 -0.26 -19.64
CA GLN A 57 17.98 0.47 -18.37
C GLN A 57 16.76 1.39 -18.36
N ALA A 58 16.41 1.99 -19.51
CA ALA A 58 15.20 2.79 -19.68
C ALA A 58 13.92 1.93 -19.50
N SER A 59 13.95 0.68 -20.01
CA SER A 59 12.86 -0.28 -19.85
C SER A 59 12.69 -0.71 -18.38
N TYR A 60 13.79 -1.03 -17.67
CA TYR A 60 13.75 -1.40 -16.26
C TYR A 60 13.28 -0.24 -15.35
N GLY A 61 13.73 1.00 -15.61
CA GLY A 61 13.28 2.18 -14.85
C GLY A 61 11.77 2.45 -14.99
N GLY A 62 11.22 2.25 -16.20
CA GLY A 62 9.78 2.31 -16.45
C GLY A 62 9.00 1.24 -15.67
N MET A 63 9.51 0.01 -15.61
CA MET A 63 8.87 -1.08 -14.84
C MET A 63 8.84 -0.79 -13.34
N ILE A 64 9.96 -0.30 -12.78
CA ILE A 64 10.03 0.05 -11.36
C ILE A 64 9.03 1.15 -11.01
N THR A 65 8.88 2.15 -11.89
CA THR A 65 7.91 3.25 -11.71
C THR A 65 6.48 2.72 -11.69
N VAL A 66 6.12 1.79 -12.59
CA VAL A 66 4.80 1.16 -12.63
C VAL A 66 4.54 0.32 -11.37
N VAL A 67 5.54 -0.40 -10.88
CA VAL A 67 5.43 -1.16 -9.63
C VAL A 67 5.24 -0.23 -8.43
N ALA A 68 5.99 0.87 -8.33
CA ALA A 68 5.81 1.87 -7.29
C ALA A 68 4.40 2.51 -7.33
N MET A 69 3.88 2.78 -8.52
CA MET A 69 2.52 3.28 -8.73
C MET A 69 1.46 2.25 -8.31
N LEU A 70 1.67 0.96 -8.60
CA LEU A 70 0.80 -0.12 -8.15
C LEU A 70 0.79 -0.22 -6.62
N LEU A 71 1.96 -0.18 -5.98
CA LEU A 71 2.08 -0.18 -4.52
C LEU A 71 1.33 1.00 -3.89
N TYR A 72 1.52 2.21 -4.44
CA TYR A 72 0.81 3.41 -4.03
C TYR A 72 -0.71 3.24 -4.14
N MET A 73 -1.21 2.76 -5.28
CA MET A 73 -2.64 2.57 -5.51
C MET A 73 -3.26 1.56 -4.54
N LEU A 74 -2.57 0.44 -4.31
CA LEU A 74 -3.02 -0.58 -3.37
C LEU A 74 -3.11 0.00 -1.96
N VAL A 75 -2.04 0.65 -1.50
CA VAL A 75 -1.98 1.26 -0.19
C VAL A 75 -3.09 2.29 0.01
N PHE A 76 -3.25 3.21 -0.94
CA PHE A 76 -4.19 4.31 -0.82
C PHE A 76 -5.64 3.85 -0.87
N PHE A 77 -5.98 3.03 -1.88
CA PHE A 77 -7.35 2.60 -2.11
C PHE A 77 -7.85 1.71 -0.97
N TYR A 78 -7.03 0.74 -0.55
CA TYR A 78 -7.38 -0.12 0.57
C TYR A 78 -7.26 0.56 1.93
N GLY A 79 -6.36 1.53 2.06
CA GLY A 79 -6.25 2.37 3.25
C GLY A 79 -7.56 3.10 3.57
N ILE A 80 -8.17 3.77 2.59
CA ILE A 80 -9.46 4.44 2.77
C ILE A 80 -10.56 3.44 3.19
N GLN A 81 -10.54 2.22 2.64
CA GLN A 81 -11.50 1.19 3.04
C GLN A 81 -11.33 0.77 4.50
N VAL A 82 -10.10 0.65 4.98
CA VAL A 82 -9.80 0.35 6.40
C VAL A 82 -10.35 1.45 7.30
N MET A 83 -10.03 2.70 6.98
CA MET A 83 -10.50 3.86 7.75
C MET A 83 -12.02 3.88 7.86
N ARG A 84 -12.74 3.79 6.72
CA ARG A 84 -14.20 3.79 6.69
C ARG A 84 -14.80 2.64 7.50
N SER A 85 -14.21 1.45 7.38
CA SER A 85 -14.66 0.27 8.12
C SER A 85 -14.58 0.48 9.64
N VAL A 86 -13.45 1.01 10.11
CA VAL A 86 -13.22 1.29 11.53
C VAL A 86 -14.15 2.41 12.02
N SER A 87 -14.36 3.46 11.23
CA SER A 87 -15.28 4.55 11.57
C SER A 87 -16.72 4.06 11.74
N VAL A 88 -17.18 3.15 10.86
CA VAL A 88 -18.52 2.55 10.96
C VAL A 88 -18.62 1.71 12.23
N LEU A 89 -17.63 0.86 12.52
CA LEU A 89 -17.63 0.04 13.73
C LEU A 89 -17.72 0.87 15.01
N ARG A 90 -17.09 2.04 15.05
CA ARG A 90 -17.16 2.91 16.23
C ARG A 90 -18.56 3.48 16.46
N ASN A 91 -19.30 3.79 15.39
CA ASN A 91 -20.59 4.47 15.48
C ASN A 91 -21.78 3.50 15.64
N GLU A 92 -21.58 2.20 15.38
CA GLU A 92 -22.63 1.20 15.41
C GLU A 92 -22.81 0.57 16.80
N ARG A 93 -24.06 0.50 17.29
CA ARG A 93 -24.40 -0.12 18.59
C ARG A 93 -24.02 -1.61 18.66
N VAL A 94 -23.88 -2.26 17.52
CA VAL A 94 -23.42 -3.65 17.40
C VAL A 94 -22.01 -3.82 17.99
N VAL A 95 -21.17 -2.78 18.00
CA VAL A 95 -19.79 -2.88 18.51
C VAL A 95 -19.71 -3.15 20.00
N GLU A 96 -20.64 -2.61 20.81
CA GLU A 96 -20.69 -2.87 22.26
C GLU A 96 -20.89 -4.37 22.52
N LEU A 97 -21.78 -5.01 21.74
CA LEU A 97 -22.02 -6.46 21.80
C LEU A 97 -20.80 -7.25 21.33
N LEU A 98 -20.11 -6.78 20.28
CA LEU A 98 -18.88 -7.41 19.79
C LEU A 98 -17.77 -7.35 20.84
N LEU A 99 -17.64 -6.23 21.56
CA LEU A 99 -16.64 -6.00 22.60
C LEU A 99 -16.84 -6.87 23.84
N GLN A 100 -18.06 -7.32 24.13
CA GLN A 100 -18.31 -8.33 25.17
C GLN A 100 -17.68 -9.69 24.83
N SER A 101 -17.44 -9.95 23.54
CA SER A 101 -17.00 -11.26 23.04
C SER A 101 -15.55 -11.28 22.52
N LEU A 102 -14.98 -10.12 22.17
CA LEU A 102 -13.66 -9.98 21.56
C LEU A 102 -12.94 -8.73 22.07
N SER A 103 -11.62 -8.81 22.24
CA SER A 103 -10.82 -7.65 22.60
C SER A 103 -10.71 -6.64 21.44
N PRO A 104 -10.62 -5.32 21.73
CA PRO A 104 -10.45 -4.25 20.72
C PRO A 104 -9.40 -4.53 19.65
N ALA A 105 -8.24 -5.04 20.06
CA ALA A 105 -7.13 -5.33 19.16
C ALA A 105 -7.49 -6.42 18.12
N ARG A 106 -8.28 -7.42 18.51
CA ARG A 106 -8.70 -8.50 17.59
C ARG A 106 -9.70 -8.00 16.55
N ILE A 107 -10.53 -7.01 16.90
CA ILE A 107 -11.49 -6.43 15.96
C ILE A 107 -10.74 -5.61 14.91
N LEU A 108 -9.86 -4.69 15.33
CA LEU A 108 -9.07 -3.85 14.41
C LEU A 108 -8.14 -4.66 13.51
N LEU A 109 -7.39 -5.60 14.09
CA LEU A 109 -6.54 -6.49 13.30
C LEU A 109 -7.35 -7.39 12.37
N GLY A 110 -8.55 -7.80 12.78
CA GLY A 110 -9.47 -8.57 11.93
C GLY A 110 -9.93 -7.76 10.72
N GLN A 111 -10.22 -6.47 10.89
CA GLN A 111 -10.58 -5.56 9.79
C GLN A 111 -9.43 -5.35 8.81
N ILE A 112 -8.23 -5.05 9.32
CA ILE A 112 -7.02 -4.90 8.48
C ILE A 112 -6.76 -6.22 7.73
N ALA A 113 -6.82 -7.36 8.40
CA ALA A 113 -6.60 -8.66 7.78
C ALA A 113 -7.66 -9.03 6.72
N ALA A 114 -8.94 -8.74 6.97
CA ALA A 114 -10.01 -9.01 6.01
C ALA A 114 -9.82 -8.23 4.70
N ILE A 115 -9.44 -6.95 4.83
CA ILE A 115 -9.15 -6.08 3.68
C ILE A 115 -7.85 -6.52 3.00
N ALA A 116 -6.84 -6.96 3.76
CA ALA A 116 -5.59 -7.50 3.22
C ALA A 116 -5.82 -8.74 2.35
N MET A 117 -6.72 -9.64 2.76
CA MET A 117 -7.07 -10.82 1.98
C MET A 117 -7.79 -10.45 0.67
N ALA A 118 -8.65 -9.42 0.69
CA ALA A 118 -9.27 -8.90 -0.52
C ALA A 118 -8.22 -8.25 -1.44
N ALA A 119 -7.29 -7.47 -0.88
CA ALA A 119 -6.17 -6.91 -1.64
C ALA A 119 -5.29 -7.99 -2.26
N ALA A 120 -4.98 -9.05 -1.52
CA ALA A 120 -4.17 -10.16 -1.99
C ALA A 120 -4.81 -10.88 -3.18
N THR A 121 -6.14 -11.08 -3.18
CA THR A 121 -6.82 -11.71 -4.33
C THR A 121 -6.87 -10.78 -5.54
N GLN A 122 -7.05 -9.46 -5.37
CA GLN A 122 -6.90 -8.53 -6.49
C GLN A 122 -5.47 -8.54 -7.06
N VAL A 123 -4.45 -8.46 -6.22
CA VAL A 123 -3.05 -8.47 -6.66
C VAL A 123 -2.73 -9.76 -7.41
N ALA A 124 -3.20 -10.91 -6.94
CA ALA A 124 -3.00 -12.18 -7.65
C ALA A 124 -3.61 -12.14 -9.07
N ILE A 125 -4.81 -11.57 -9.22
CA ILE A 125 -5.46 -11.38 -10.51
C ILE A 125 -4.65 -10.41 -11.39
N TRP A 126 -4.14 -9.32 -10.82
CA TRP A 126 -3.34 -8.33 -11.55
C TRP A 126 -2.02 -8.91 -12.03
N ILE A 127 -1.31 -9.67 -11.20
CA ILE A 127 -0.08 -10.37 -11.59
C ILE A 127 -0.38 -11.32 -12.75
N ALA A 128 -1.44 -12.12 -12.66
CA ALA A 128 -1.84 -13.03 -13.73
C ALA A 128 -2.22 -12.28 -15.04
N ALA A 129 -2.88 -11.14 -14.94
CA ALA A 129 -3.27 -10.32 -16.08
C ALA A 129 -2.10 -9.59 -16.75
N LEU A 130 -1.09 -9.18 -15.97
CA LEU A 130 0.08 -8.42 -16.44
C LEU A 130 1.23 -9.32 -16.90
N ALA A 131 1.30 -10.57 -16.43
CA ALA A 131 2.36 -11.52 -16.75
C ALA A 131 2.62 -11.72 -18.27
N PRO A 132 1.61 -11.77 -19.16
CA PRO A 132 1.85 -11.88 -20.60
C PRO A 132 2.49 -10.64 -21.25
N PHE A 133 2.40 -9.49 -20.58
CA PHE A 133 2.80 -8.20 -21.11
C PHE A 133 4.08 -7.63 -20.49
N THR A 134 4.57 -8.25 -19.40
CA THR A 134 5.69 -7.75 -18.62
C THR A 134 6.68 -8.87 -18.30
N THR A 135 7.97 -8.62 -18.53
CA THR A 135 9.06 -9.52 -18.13
C THR A 135 9.58 -9.07 -16.77
N PHE A 136 8.92 -9.48 -15.69
CA PHE A 136 9.39 -9.14 -14.34
C PHE A 136 10.44 -10.17 -13.87
N PRO A 137 11.66 -9.74 -13.52
CA PRO A 137 12.69 -10.67 -13.06
C PRO A 137 12.30 -11.32 -11.73
N VAL A 138 12.32 -12.66 -11.71
CA VAL A 138 11.84 -13.48 -10.58
C VAL A 138 12.55 -13.14 -9.27
N GLN A 139 13.81 -12.71 -9.34
CA GLN A 139 14.64 -12.32 -8.20
C GLN A 139 14.06 -11.16 -7.37
N HIS A 140 13.29 -10.24 -7.98
CA HIS A 140 12.71 -9.09 -7.29
C HIS A 140 11.30 -9.38 -6.74
N VAL A 141 10.71 -10.55 -7.01
CA VAL A 141 9.35 -10.90 -6.57
C VAL A 141 9.26 -11.03 -5.06
N LEU A 142 10.18 -11.77 -4.44
CA LEU A 142 10.15 -11.99 -2.99
C LEU A 142 10.33 -10.67 -2.22
N PRO A 143 11.37 -9.84 -2.48
CA PRO A 143 11.51 -8.56 -1.81
C PRO A 143 10.31 -7.63 -2.03
N LEU A 144 9.74 -7.61 -3.26
CA LEU A 144 8.53 -6.86 -3.57
C LEU A 144 7.35 -7.30 -2.70
N THR A 145 7.11 -8.60 -2.53
CA THR A 145 6.01 -9.09 -1.68
C THR A 145 6.21 -8.76 -0.21
N VAL A 146 7.44 -8.80 0.29
CA VAL A 146 7.79 -8.45 1.68
C VAL A 146 7.55 -6.96 1.94
N TRP A 147 7.96 -6.09 1.01
CA TRP A 147 7.73 -4.65 1.10
C TRP A 147 6.29 -4.23 0.83
N LEU A 148 5.58 -4.94 -0.04
CA LEU A 148 4.15 -4.77 -0.27
C LEU A 148 3.38 -5.05 1.03
N ALA A 149 3.64 -6.18 1.69
CA ALA A 149 3.02 -6.50 2.97
C ALA A 149 3.37 -5.46 4.04
N ALA A 150 4.62 -4.99 4.03
CA ALA A 150 5.08 -4.01 5.01
C ALA A 150 4.42 -2.65 4.86
N GLY A 151 4.42 -2.11 3.64
CA GLY A 151 3.75 -0.86 3.31
C GLY A 151 2.25 -0.96 3.56
N TYR A 152 1.61 -2.05 3.11
CA TYR A 152 0.20 -2.27 3.39
C TYR A 152 -0.10 -2.20 4.89
N LEU A 153 0.66 -2.90 5.73
CA LEU A 153 0.43 -2.92 7.18
C LEU A 153 0.65 -1.53 7.81
N PHE A 154 1.72 -0.84 7.43
CA PHE A 154 2.02 0.50 7.95
C PHE A 154 0.93 1.52 7.60
N TYR A 155 0.56 1.60 6.33
CA TYR A 155 -0.44 2.56 5.88
C TYR A 155 -1.86 2.20 6.36
N SER A 156 -2.23 0.92 6.35
CA SER A 156 -3.52 0.49 6.92
C SER A 156 -3.60 0.80 8.42
N ALA A 157 -2.49 0.75 9.16
CA ALA A 157 -2.45 1.19 10.55
C ALA A 157 -2.71 2.70 10.71
N LEU A 158 -2.12 3.54 9.84
CA LEU A 158 -2.38 5.00 9.85
C LEU A 158 -3.85 5.31 9.53
N PHE A 159 -4.40 4.66 8.51
CA PHE A 159 -5.81 4.81 8.15
C PHE A 159 -6.75 4.25 9.22
N ALA A 160 -6.40 3.13 9.87
CA ALA A 160 -7.16 2.61 11.00
C ALA A 160 -7.16 3.62 12.15
N LEU A 161 -6.00 4.19 12.51
CA LEU A 161 -5.88 5.22 13.54
C LEU A 161 -6.75 6.44 13.22
N ALA A 162 -6.72 6.93 11.97
CA ALA A 162 -7.60 7.99 11.51
C ALA A 162 -9.08 7.60 11.69
N GLY A 163 -9.45 6.37 11.31
CA GLY A 163 -10.81 5.82 11.42
C GLY A 163 -11.36 5.87 12.84
N VAL A 164 -10.53 5.61 13.84
CA VAL A 164 -10.93 5.69 15.26
C VAL A 164 -11.22 7.12 15.72
N HIS A 165 -10.53 8.12 15.16
CA HIS A 165 -10.60 9.49 15.63
C HIS A 165 -11.81 10.28 15.07
N ILE A 166 -12.39 9.80 13.97
CA ILE A 166 -13.41 10.53 13.21
C ILE A 166 -14.77 10.44 13.90
N SER A 167 -15.37 11.60 14.20
CA SER A 167 -16.76 11.74 14.68
C SER A 167 -17.68 12.45 13.69
N GLN A 168 -17.13 13.18 12.71
CA GLN A 168 -17.87 13.90 11.67
C GLN A 168 -17.33 13.53 10.29
N GLU A 169 -18.22 13.37 9.31
CA GLU A 169 -17.86 12.93 7.95
C GLU A 169 -16.85 13.87 7.28
N ASN A 170 -16.97 15.19 7.50
CA ASN A 170 -16.03 16.19 6.99
C ASN A 170 -14.59 16.01 7.53
N ALA A 171 -14.44 15.59 8.79
CA ALA A 171 -13.12 15.34 9.38
C ALA A 171 -12.45 14.08 8.78
N SER A 172 -13.25 13.09 8.37
CA SER A 172 -12.77 11.90 7.67
C SER A 172 -12.10 12.24 6.35
N GLN A 173 -12.69 13.17 5.60
CA GLN A 173 -12.19 13.58 4.30
C GLN A 173 -10.88 14.37 4.44
N ALA A 174 -10.79 15.26 5.43
CA ALA A 174 -9.59 16.03 5.70
C ALA A 174 -8.41 15.13 6.13
N LEU A 175 -8.63 14.18 7.05
CA LEU A 175 -7.58 13.24 7.47
C LEU A 175 -7.15 12.30 6.35
N SER A 176 -8.10 11.86 5.52
CA SER A 176 -7.77 11.09 4.31
C SER A 176 -6.84 11.90 3.41
N LEU A 177 -7.18 13.17 3.13
CA LEU A 177 -6.36 14.04 2.29
C LEU A 177 -4.95 14.22 2.83
N VAL A 178 -4.78 14.40 4.15
CA VAL A 178 -3.44 14.51 4.75
C VAL A 178 -2.63 13.24 4.52
N ILE A 179 -3.23 12.06 4.71
CA ILE A 179 -2.55 10.78 4.46
C ILE A 179 -2.25 10.62 2.96
N THR A 180 -3.14 11.07 2.07
CA THR A 180 -2.89 11.08 0.61
C THR A 180 -1.70 11.96 0.25
N LEU A 181 -1.60 13.16 0.82
CA LEU A 181 -0.49 14.08 0.53
C LEU A 181 0.85 13.49 0.98
N LEU A 182 0.84 12.81 2.14
CA LEU A 182 1.99 12.07 2.65
C LEU A 182 2.39 10.90 1.75
N SER A 183 1.42 10.13 1.22
CA SER A 183 1.71 9.04 0.28
C SER A 183 2.14 9.54 -1.09
N LEU A 184 1.64 10.70 -1.55
CA LEU A 184 2.10 11.34 -2.79
C LEU A 184 3.55 11.80 -2.65
N PHE A 185 3.92 12.39 -1.52
CA PHE A 185 5.32 12.72 -1.23
C PHE A 185 6.22 11.47 -1.33
N ALA A 186 5.78 10.32 -0.81
CA ALA A 186 6.49 9.05 -0.94
C ALA A 186 6.64 8.59 -2.40
N LEU A 187 5.62 8.78 -3.23
CA LEU A 187 5.68 8.47 -4.66
C LEU A 187 6.70 9.36 -5.40
N TYR A 188 6.71 10.67 -5.12
CA TYR A 188 7.71 11.58 -5.68
C TYR A 188 9.14 11.27 -5.20
N ALA A 189 9.30 10.88 -3.94
CA ALA A 189 10.61 10.46 -3.43
C ALA A 189 11.09 9.17 -4.11
N ALA A 190 10.18 8.24 -4.45
CA ALA A 190 10.50 7.03 -5.22
C ALA A 190 10.94 7.35 -6.65
N THR A 191 10.23 8.24 -7.36
CA THR A 191 10.68 8.64 -8.71
C THR A 191 12.02 9.37 -8.66
N PHE A 192 12.26 10.24 -7.68
CA PHE A 192 13.57 10.86 -7.47
C PHE A 192 14.68 9.81 -7.24
N ALA A 193 14.42 8.80 -6.42
CA ALA A 193 15.36 7.72 -6.12
C ALA A 193 15.72 6.87 -7.34
N ILE A 194 14.83 6.75 -8.34
CA ILE A 194 15.13 6.06 -9.61
C ILE A 194 16.18 6.84 -10.43
N HIS A 195 16.08 8.17 -10.45
CA HIS A 195 16.95 9.01 -11.28
C HIS A 195 18.27 9.34 -10.60
N VAL A 196 18.27 9.51 -9.27
CA VAL A 196 19.48 9.81 -8.48
C VAL A 196 19.57 8.89 -7.26
N PRO A 197 19.89 7.59 -7.45
CA PRO A 197 19.88 6.60 -6.39
C PRO A 197 20.85 6.90 -5.23
N GLN A 198 22.05 7.41 -5.53
CA GLN A 198 23.15 7.62 -4.57
C GLN A 198 23.09 8.96 -3.82
N HIS A 199 21.99 9.70 -3.89
CA HIS A 199 21.85 10.97 -3.21
C HIS A 199 21.46 10.78 -1.74
N TRP A 200 21.97 11.63 -0.84
CA TRP A 200 21.69 11.56 0.61
C TRP A 200 20.19 11.56 0.95
N PHE A 201 19.38 12.27 0.16
CA PHE A 201 17.92 12.29 0.33
C PHE A 201 17.29 10.91 0.07
N SER A 202 17.77 10.20 -0.96
CA SER A 202 17.36 8.85 -1.30
C SER A 202 17.69 7.86 -0.18
N ASP A 203 18.82 8.05 0.50
CA ASP A 203 19.23 7.24 1.65
C ASP A 203 18.32 7.45 2.87
N ILE A 204 18.00 8.70 3.21
CA ILE A 204 17.14 9.00 4.36
C ILE A 204 15.73 8.45 4.14
N CYS A 205 15.18 8.64 2.94
CA CYS A 205 13.82 8.19 2.65
C CYS A 205 13.69 6.66 2.60
N LEU A 206 14.78 5.90 2.45
CA LEU A 206 14.76 4.44 2.62
C LEU A 206 14.46 4.02 4.07
N TYR A 207 14.86 4.82 5.07
CA TYR A 207 14.64 4.48 6.48
C TYR A 207 13.32 5.02 7.04
N LEU A 208 12.69 5.97 6.36
CA LEU A 208 11.47 6.61 6.82
C LEU A 208 10.25 5.71 6.48
N PRO A 209 9.48 5.20 7.46
CA PRO A 209 8.44 4.17 7.23
C PRO A 209 7.37 4.51 6.20
N LEU A 210 7.07 5.80 6.06
CA LEU A 210 6.13 6.31 5.07
C LEU A 210 6.68 6.18 3.64
N THR A 211 7.97 6.42 3.43
CA THR A 211 8.57 6.47 2.08
C THR A 211 9.25 5.16 1.70
N ALA A 212 9.74 4.41 2.69
CA ALA A 212 10.50 3.18 2.49
C ALA A 212 9.81 2.13 1.59
N PRO A 213 8.51 1.82 1.77
CA PRO A 213 7.86 0.79 0.95
C PRO A 213 7.74 1.15 -0.53
N LEU A 214 7.74 2.45 -0.87
CA LEU A 214 7.67 2.91 -2.25
C LEU A 214 9.06 3.06 -2.88
N ILE A 215 10.09 3.37 -2.09
CA ILE A 215 11.47 3.61 -2.57
C ILE A 215 12.25 2.33 -2.76
N PHE A 216 11.95 1.26 -2.03
CA PHE A 216 12.67 0.00 -2.12
C PHE A 216 12.84 -0.48 -3.58
N GLY A 217 11.77 -0.46 -4.38
CA GLY A 217 11.81 -0.89 -5.78
C GLY A 217 12.78 -0.08 -6.64
N ALA A 218 13.00 1.19 -6.31
CA ALA A 218 13.96 2.07 -7.00
C ALA A 218 15.42 1.77 -6.67
N ARG A 219 15.70 1.11 -5.54
CA ARG A 219 17.06 0.95 -5.01
C ARG A 219 17.50 -0.48 -4.75
N ALA A 220 16.61 -1.45 -4.95
CA ALA A 220 16.83 -2.87 -4.63
C ALA A 220 18.07 -3.50 -5.31
N ALA A 221 18.59 -2.90 -6.39
CA ALA A 221 19.79 -3.41 -7.07
C ALA A 221 21.11 -2.86 -6.51
N GLU A 222 21.08 -1.72 -5.82
CA GLU A 222 22.29 -1.01 -5.37
C GLU A 222 22.51 -1.12 -3.86
N VAL A 223 21.44 -1.35 -3.12
CA VAL A 223 21.44 -1.32 -1.67
C VAL A 223 21.79 -2.71 -1.11
N PRO A 224 22.73 -2.80 -0.16
CA PRO A 224 23.03 -4.07 0.48
C PRO A 224 21.83 -4.65 1.23
N TRP A 225 21.71 -5.98 1.26
CA TRP A 225 20.59 -6.67 1.90
C TRP A 225 20.39 -6.31 3.38
N TYR A 226 21.45 -5.98 4.13
CA TYR A 226 21.34 -5.64 5.56
C TYR A 226 20.64 -4.31 5.81
N THR A 227 20.84 -3.32 4.92
CA THR A 227 20.14 -2.03 5.02
C THR A 227 18.66 -2.16 4.71
N GLU A 228 18.30 -3.06 3.80
CA GLU A 228 16.89 -3.35 3.48
C GLU A 228 16.18 -4.01 4.67
N VAL A 229 16.83 -4.98 5.31
CA VAL A 229 16.29 -5.63 6.51
C VAL A 229 16.13 -4.60 7.63
N LEU A 230 17.10 -3.71 7.83
CA LEU A 230 17.00 -2.65 8.83
C LEU A 230 15.79 -1.73 8.54
N ALA A 231 15.67 -1.20 7.32
CA ALA A 231 14.56 -0.35 6.93
C ALA A 231 13.19 -1.07 7.08
N TRP A 232 13.13 -2.34 6.73
CA TRP A 232 11.93 -3.16 6.91
C TRP A 232 11.57 -3.32 8.39
N THR A 233 12.55 -3.59 9.26
CA THR A 233 12.30 -3.70 10.71
C THR A 233 11.83 -2.38 11.32
N ILE A 234 12.38 -1.24 10.89
CA ILE A 234 11.92 0.10 11.31
C ILE A 234 10.46 0.32 10.86
N THR A 235 10.14 -0.05 9.63
CA THR A 235 8.77 0.06 9.10
C THR A 235 7.79 -0.82 9.87
N MET A 236 8.17 -2.07 10.14
CA MET A 236 7.35 -3.03 10.92
C MET A 236 7.12 -2.57 12.36
N THR A 237 8.18 -2.15 13.05
CA THR A 237 8.07 -1.68 14.44
C THR A 237 7.19 -0.44 14.53
N THR A 238 7.32 0.48 13.57
CA THR A 238 6.46 1.66 13.49
C THR A 238 5.02 1.28 13.19
N ALA A 239 4.76 0.36 12.26
CA ALA A 239 3.42 -0.13 11.95
C ALA A 239 2.74 -0.73 13.19
N LEU A 240 3.44 -1.59 13.93
CA LEU A 240 2.92 -2.21 15.15
C LEU A 240 2.66 -1.17 16.26
N LEU A 241 3.53 -0.16 16.38
CA LEU A 241 3.34 0.95 17.31
C LEU A 241 2.07 1.74 16.97
N VAL A 242 1.84 2.07 15.70
CA VAL A 242 0.63 2.77 15.25
C VAL A 242 -0.61 1.92 15.51
N ILE A 243 -0.58 0.62 15.23
CA ILE A 243 -1.69 -0.30 15.55
C ILE A 243 -1.96 -0.31 17.06
N TYR A 244 -0.92 -0.38 17.88
CA TYR A 244 -1.06 -0.35 19.34
C TYR A 244 -1.72 0.94 19.83
N ILE A 245 -1.31 2.10 19.29
CA ILE A 245 -1.94 3.39 19.56
C ILE A 245 -3.41 3.36 19.12
N ALA A 246 -3.70 2.92 17.89
CA ALA A 246 -5.07 2.82 17.38
C ALA A 246 -5.97 1.96 18.29
N CYS A 247 -5.45 0.82 18.76
CA CYS A 247 -6.16 -0.06 19.71
C CYS A 247 -6.46 0.63 21.05
N ARG A 248 -5.50 1.38 21.58
CA ARG A 248 -5.68 2.14 22.83
C ARG A 248 -6.74 3.22 22.67
N TYR A 249 -6.75 3.95 21.56
CA TYR A 249 -7.78 4.95 21.27
C TYR A 249 -9.15 4.30 21.05
N PHE A 250 -9.22 3.19 20.32
CA PHE A 250 -10.48 2.49 20.07
C PHE A 250 -11.12 2.01 21.38
N LYS A 251 -10.32 1.49 22.31
CA LYS A 251 -10.80 1.09 23.64
C LYS A 251 -11.36 2.28 24.44
N ARG A 252 -10.80 3.49 24.30
CA ARG A 252 -11.23 4.68 25.05
C ARG A 252 -12.47 5.35 24.49
N HIS A 253 -12.74 5.20 23.20
CA HIS A 253 -13.83 5.91 22.51
C HIS A 253 -15.05 5.04 22.20
N CYS A 254 -14.93 3.71 22.30
CA CYS A 254 -16.02 2.75 22.10
C CYS A 254 -16.52 2.08 23.39
N LEU A 255 -15.93 2.42 24.55
CA LEU A 255 -16.39 2.05 25.90
C LEU A 255 -16.77 3.33 26.65
#